data_AF-A0AAD2V457-F1
#
_entry.id   AF-A0AAD2V457-F1
#
_cell.length_a   1.000
_cell.length_b   1.000
_cell.length_c   1.000
_cell.angle_alpha   90.00
_cell.angle_beta   90.00
_cell.angle_gamma   90.00
#
_symmetry.space_group_name_H-M   'P 1'
#
loop_
_entity.id
_entity.type
_entity.pdbx_description
1 polymer ?
#
loop_
_entity_poly.entity_id
_entity_poly.type
_entity_poly.pdbx_seq_one_letter_code
_entity_poly.pdbx_strand_id
1 'polypeptide(L)'
;MDYSLSELSEVFSCDIVKGELYWNPRGRDKFNNDFSCKMWNLQYAGKLAGGIDGQGYRQVTSGYMKVRCHRAVWVFAHGDIPESLYIDHINHIRSDNRINNLRLVTHHQNMKNQAMHSRNTTGANGVGFDRATGKWKATLTHLGSYVSLGYFDSKDQAIKARNDADKRFNFHSNHGRDRYLDTPYIDPWNRIK
;
A
#
# COMPACT_ATOMS: atom_id res chain seq x y z
N MET A 1 11.20 -15.36 0.11
CA MET A 1 10.57 -15.10 1.41
C MET A 1 11.25 -13.92 2.10
N ASP A 2 10.46 -13.00 2.65
CA ASP A 2 10.98 -11.74 3.20
C ASP A 2 11.48 -11.90 4.64
N TYR A 3 10.73 -12.54 5.56
CA TYR A 3 11.14 -12.80 6.96
C TYR A 3 10.02 -13.59 7.66
N SER A 4 10.39 -14.50 8.56
CA SER A 4 9.46 -15.29 9.41
C SER A 4 9.04 -14.52 10.67
N LEU A 5 7.98 -14.99 11.34
CA LEU A 5 7.56 -14.43 12.62
C LEU A 5 8.68 -14.48 13.68
N SER A 6 9.46 -15.56 13.70
CA SER A 6 10.60 -15.71 14.63
C SER A 6 11.61 -14.58 14.40
N GLU A 7 12.09 -14.43 13.16
CA GLU A 7 13.07 -13.39 12.80
C GLU A 7 12.55 -11.98 13.09
N LEU A 8 11.26 -11.72 12.83
CA LEU A 8 10.64 -10.44 13.14
C LEU A 8 10.56 -10.20 14.65
N SER A 9 10.16 -11.21 15.43
CA SER A 9 9.98 -11.10 16.87
C SER A 9 11.29 -10.93 17.66
N GLU A 10 12.42 -11.36 17.08
CA GLU A 10 13.74 -11.08 17.65
C GLU A 10 14.10 -9.59 17.61
N VAL A 11 13.64 -8.89 16.56
CA VAL A 11 14.04 -7.50 16.28
C VAL A 11 12.97 -6.49 16.67
N PHE A 12 11.70 -6.86 16.54
CA PHE A 12 10.56 -5.97 16.68
C PHE A 12 9.47 -6.55 17.59
N SER A 13 8.76 -5.64 18.22
CA SER A 13 7.43 -5.85 18.79
C SER A 13 6.41 -5.15 17.91
N CYS A 14 5.15 -5.59 17.93
CA CYS A 14 4.11 -5.04 17.06
C CYS A 14 2.83 -4.72 17.83
N ASP A 15 2.31 -3.51 17.62
CA ASP A 15 0.93 -3.14 17.92
C ASP A 15 0.12 -3.29 16.64
N ILE A 16 -0.57 -4.43 16.49
CA ILE A 16 -1.35 -4.76 15.28
C ILE A 16 -2.57 -3.85 15.10
N VAL A 17 -3.09 -3.28 16.20
CA VAL A 17 -4.26 -2.39 16.17
C VAL A 17 -3.85 -1.03 15.61
N LYS A 18 -2.68 -0.52 15.99
CA LYS A 18 -2.11 0.71 15.42
C LYS A 18 -1.39 0.48 14.10
N GLY A 19 -0.99 -0.75 13.79
CA GLY A 19 -0.19 -1.08 12.61
C GLY A 19 1.26 -0.62 12.74
N GLU A 20 1.79 -0.66 13.96
CA GLU A 20 3.09 -0.08 14.29
C GLU A 20 4.07 -1.15 14.76
N LEU A 21 5.33 -1.01 14.35
CA LEU A 21 6.44 -1.82 14.83
C LEU A 21 7.29 -0.98 15.77
N TYR A 22 7.80 -1.61 16.82
CA TYR A 22 8.67 -0.99 17.81
C TYR A 22 9.96 -1.79 17.92
N TRP A 23 11.09 -1.12 18.09
CA TRP A 23 12.37 -1.80 18.24
C TRP A 23 12.46 -2.55 19.57
N ASN A 24 12.81 -3.84 19.54
CA ASN A 24 13.15 -4.55 20.75
C ASN A 24 14.54 -4.13 21.26
N PRO A 25 14.78 -4.21 22.57
CA PRO A 25 16.14 -4.08 23.11
C PRO A 25 17.06 -5.14 22.51
N ARG A 26 18.31 -4.76 22.25
CA ARG A 26 19.34 -5.67 21.73
C ARG A 26 20.30 -6.08 22.82
N GLY A 27 20.66 -7.37 22.78
CA GLY A 27 21.70 -7.94 23.62
C GLY A 27 23.09 -7.41 23.27
N ARG A 28 24.00 -7.55 24.23
CA ARG A 28 25.41 -7.13 24.11
C ARG A 28 26.16 -7.90 22.99
N ASP A 29 25.73 -9.10 22.66
CA ASP A 29 26.27 -9.95 21.59
C ASP A 29 26.22 -9.29 20.20
N LYS A 30 25.32 -8.32 20.00
CA LYS A 30 25.15 -7.60 18.72
C LYS A 30 26.10 -6.41 18.54
N PHE A 31 27.00 -6.15 19.49
CA PHE A 31 27.85 -4.96 19.49
C PHE A 31 29.32 -5.31 19.77
N ASN A 32 30.22 -4.39 19.46
CA ASN A 32 31.65 -4.53 19.76
C ASN A 32 31.99 -4.12 21.20
N ASN A 33 31.21 -3.23 21.82
CA ASN A 33 31.43 -2.74 23.19
C ASN A 33 30.11 -2.42 23.92
N ASP A 34 30.17 -2.31 25.26
CA ASP A 34 29.00 -2.06 26.12
C ASP A 34 28.39 -0.68 25.88
N PHE A 35 29.23 0.32 25.62
CA PHE A 35 28.78 1.69 25.38
C PHE A 35 27.89 1.77 24.13
N SER A 36 28.30 1.15 23.02
CA SER A 36 27.51 1.09 21.78
C SER A 36 26.19 0.37 21.98
N CYS A 37 26.17 -0.74 22.74
CA CYS A 37 24.94 -1.44 23.10
C CYS A 37 23.98 -0.54 23.91
N LYS A 38 24.51 0.11 24.95
CA LYS A 38 23.74 1.01 25.82
C LYS A 38 23.17 2.19 25.03
N MET A 39 23.99 2.83 24.19
CA MET A 39 23.56 3.98 23.38
C MET A 39 22.52 3.59 22.34
N TRP A 40 22.67 2.43 21.69
CA TRP A 40 21.67 1.94 20.75
C TRP A 40 20.32 1.70 21.44
N ASN A 41 20.32 1.00 22.58
CA ASN A 41 19.10 0.72 23.32
C ASN A 41 18.43 2.02 23.82
N LEU A 42 19.19 3.00 24.31
CA LEU A 42 18.68 4.31 24.69
C LEU A 42 18.05 5.06 23.51
N GLN A 43 18.66 4.95 22.33
CA GLN A 43 18.22 5.66 21.14
C GLN A 43 17.01 5.01 20.47
N TYR A 44 16.90 3.68 20.45
CA TYR A 44 15.95 2.97 19.60
C TYR A 44 14.95 2.09 20.33
N ALA A 45 15.35 1.40 21.41
CA ALA A 45 14.49 0.41 22.05
C ALA A 45 13.17 1.03 22.52
N GLY A 46 12.06 0.33 22.25
CA GLY A 46 10.70 0.79 22.54
C GLY A 46 10.20 1.93 21.65
N LYS A 47 10.99 2.45 20.71
CA LYS A 47 10.56 3.52 19.79
C LYS A 47 10.03 2.95 18.48
N LEU A 48 9.16 3.74 17.84
CA LEU A 48 8.56 3.41 16.55
C LEU A 48 9.65 3.15 15.50
N ALA A 49 9.53 2.01 14.84
CA ALA A 49 10.46 1.56 13.82
C ALA A 49 10.08 2.06 12.42
N GLY A 50 11.11 2.37 11.64
CA GLY A 50 11.00 2.69 10.21
C GLY A 50 10.56 4.12 9.88
N GLY A 51 10.51 4.39 8.59
CA GLY A 51 10.11 5.66 8.01
C GLY A 51 9.34 5.46 6.71
N ILE A 52 8.70 6.51 6.23
CA ILE A 52 7.95 6.49 4.97
C ILE A 52 8.94 6.61 3.79
N ASP A 53 8.85 5.67 2.84
CA ASP A 53 9.63 5.70 1.61
C ASP A 53 9.01 6.64 0.56
N GLY A 54 9.72 6.84 -0.57
CA GLY A 54 9.22 7.67 -1.67
C GLY A 54 7.95 7.13 -2.35
N GLN A 55 7.54 5.91 -2.04
CA GLN A 55 6.30 5.30 -2.51
C GLN A 55 5.17 5.42 -1.47
N GLY A 56 5.42 5.96 -0.29
CA GLY A 56 4.44 6.11 0.80
C GLY A 56 4.34 4.89 1.73
N TYR A 57 5.15 3.84 1.54
CA TYR A 57 5.18 2.70 2.45
C TYR A 57 6.07 2.99 3.64
N ARG A 58 5.62 2.62 4.85
CA ARG A 58 6.53 2.54 5.99
C ARG A 58 7.43 1.31 5.86
N GLN A 59 8.74 1.52 5.90
CA GLN A 59 9.73 0.46 5.87
C GLN A 59 10.85 0.71 6.90
N VAL A 60 11.49 -0.36 7.34
CA VAL A 60 12.62 -0.34 8.26
C VAL A 60 13.68 -1.33 7.80
N THR A 61 14.95 -0.99 8.01
CA THR A 61 16.06 -1.90 7.76
C THR A 61 16.75 -2.21 9.10
N SER A 62 17.04 -3.48 9.35
CA SER A 62 17.84 -3.93 10.49
C SER A 62 18.87 -4.94 10.01
N GLY A 63 20.15 -4.57 9.99
CA GLY A 63 21.18 -5.40 9.39
C GLY A 63 20.90 -5.64 7.90
N TYR A 64 20.77 -6.91 7.50
CA TYR A 64 20.42 -7.32 6.14
C TYR A 64 18.90 -7.39 5.88
N MET A 65 18.07 -7.32 6.93
CA MET A 65 16.61 -7.43 6.80
C MET A 65 16.01 -6.09 6.39
N LYS A 66 15.37 -6.04 5.22
CA LYS A 66 14.58 -4.89 4.76
C LYS A 66 13.10 -5.19 4.89
N VAL A 67 12.46 -4.61 5.91
CA VAL A 67 11.09 -4.93 6.32
C VAL A 67 10.11 -3.86 5.86
N ARG A 68 9.07 -4.26 5.11
CA ARG A 68 7.87 -3.45 4.90
C ARG A 68 6.90 -3.64 6.07
N CYS A 69 6.54 -2.55 6.74
CA CYS A 69 5.79 -2.63 8.00
C CYS A 69 4.42 -3.31 7.85
N HIS A 70 3.66 -3.05 6.78
CA HIS A 70 2.36 -3.73 6.57
C HIS A 70 2.49 -5.25 6.45
N ARG A 71 3.58 -5.76 5.86
CA ARG A 71 3.83 -7.20 5.76
C ARG A 71 4.18 -7.78 7.12
N ALA A 72 5.03 -7.10 7.89
CA ALA A 72 5.38 -7.52 9.24
C ALA A 72 4.16 -7.51 10.17
N VAL A 73 3.33 -6.45 10.14
CA VAL A 73 2.08 -6.39 10.92
C VAL A 73 1.16 -7.57 10.59
N TRP A 74 1.03 -7.92 9.31
CA TRP A 74 0.28 -9.11 8.91
C TRP A 74 0.89 -10.39 9.49
N VAL A 75 2.21 -10.55 9.41
CA VAL A 75 2.91 -11.74 9.95
C VAL A 75 2.75 -11.85 11.46
N PHE A 76 2.79 -10.75 12.20
CA PHE A 76 2.51 -10.74 13.65
C PHE A 76 1.06 -11.14 13.98
N ALA A 77 0.09 -10.76 13.13
CA ALA A 77 -1.32 -11.03 13.39
C ALA A 77 -1.79 -12.41 12.91
N HIS A 78 -1.25 -12.88 11.79
CA HIS A 78 -1.80 -14.02 11.03
C HIS A 78 -0.75 -15.05 10.60
N GLY A 79 0.54 -14.78 10.80
CA GLY A 79 1.62 -15.65 10.33
C GLY A 79 1.97 -15.45 8.86
N ASP A 80 2.52 -16.50 8.25
CA ASP A 80 3.16 -16.39 6.94
C ASP A 80 2.24 -15.91 5.81
N ILE A 81 2.82 -15.15 4.89
CA ILE A 81 2.14 -14.68 3.69
C ILE A 81 2.46 -15.65 2.56
N PRO A 82 1.47 -16.36 1.99
CA PRO A 82 1.70 -17.25 0.85
C PRO A 82 2.33 -16.50 -0.32
N GLU A 83 3.29 -17.12 -1.02
CA GLU A 83 4.06 -16.46 -2.08
C GLU A 83 3.20 -15.96 -3.26
N SER A 84 2.03 -16.57 -3.48
CA SER A 84 1.07 -16.19 -4.52
C SER A 84 0.15 -15.02 -4.13
N LEU A 85 0.24 -14.53 -2.89
CA LEU A 85 -0.64 -13.51 -2.34
C LEU A 85 0.11 -12.22 -1.96
N TYR A 86 -0.65 -11.13 -1.96
CA TYR A 86 -0.20 -9.78 -1.67
C TYR A 86 -1.01 -9.20 -0.53
N ILE A 87 -0.39 -8.30 0.23
CA ILE A 87 -1.09 -7.49 1.22
C ILE A 87 -1.56 -6.21 0.53
N ASP A 88 -2.87 -5.99 0.51
CA ASP A 88 -3.52 -4.79 -0.03
C ASP A 88 -4.04 -3.89 1.09
N HIS A 89 -3.86 -2.59 0.91
CA HIS A 89 -4.41 -1.55 1.78
C HIS A 89 -5.78 -1.16 1.26
N ILE A 90 -6.83 -1.50 2.01
CA ILE A 90 -8.22 -1.29 1.59
C ILE A 90 -8.48 0.18 1.26
N ASN A 91 -7.94 1.11 2.05
CA ASN A 91 -8.10 2.56 1.89
C ASN A 91 -7.07 3.25 0.97
N HIS A 92 -6.14 2.50 0.35
CA HIS A 92 -5.05 3.02 -0.50
C HIS A 92 -3.97 3.86 0.20
N ILE A 93 -4.06 4.02 1.52
CA ILE A 93 -3.08 4.73 2.33
C ILE A 93 -1.99 3.74 2.76
N ARG A 94 -0.89 3.75 2.02
CA ARG A 94 0.24 2.81 2.18
C ARG A 94 0.95 2.88 3.54
N SER A 95 0.77 3.98 4.27
CA SER A 95 1.32 4.19 5.61
C SER A 95 0.38 3.70 6.72
N ASP A 96 -0.90 3.47 6.42
CA ASP A 96 -1.91 3.01 7.38
C ASP A 96 -1.90 1.48 7.45
N ASN A 97 -1.05 0.95 8.31
CA ASN A 97 -0.84 -0.50 8.41
C ASN A 97 -1.71 -1.17 9.47
N ARG A 98 -2.76 -0.50 9.97
CA ARG A 98 -3.68 -1.10 10.95
C ARG A 98 -4.26 -2.39 10.38
N ILE A 99 -4.31 -3.45 11.19
CA ILE A 99 -4.66 -4.79 10.67
C ILE A 99 -6.03 -4.84 9.99
N ASN A 100 -7.00 -4.06 10.47
CA ASN A 100 -8.34 -3.94 9.88
C ASN A 100 -8.38 -3.26 8.50
N ASN A 101 -7.30 -2.57 8.11
CA ASN A 101 -7.13 -1.94 6.80
C ASN A 101 -6.32 -2.82 5.83
N LEU A 102 -5.80 -3.96 6.28
CA LEU A 102 -5.01 -4.89 5.46
C LEU A 102 -5.85 -6.10 5.07
N ARG A 103 -5.59 -6.65 3.88
CA ARG A 103 -6.14 -7.93 3.45
C ARG A 103 -5.17 -8.70 2.55
N LEU A 104 -5.24 -10.03 2.59
CA LEU A 104 -4.62 -10.88 1.59
C LEU A 104 -5.44 -10.89 0.31
N VAL A 105 -4.79 -10.63 -0.80
CA VAL A 105 -5.39 -10.63 -2.13
C VAL A 105 -4.46 -11.27 -3.15
N THR A 106 -5.06 -11.84 -4.19
CA THR A 106 -4.33 -12.16 -5.42
C THR A 106 -3.91 -10.88 -6.14
N HIS A 107 -2.93 -10.99 -7.04
CA HIS A 107 -2.53 -9.86 -7.89
C HIS A 107 -3.74 -9.25 -8.63
N HIS A 108 -4.62 -10.09 -9.20
CA HIS A 108 -5.81 -9.63 -9.91
C HIS A 108 -6.80 -8.86 -9.03
N GLN A 109 -7.03 -9.32 -7.80
CA GLN A 109 -7.88 -8.62 -6.84
C GLN A 109 -7.27 -7.28 -6.43
N ASN A 110 -5.94 -7.21 -6.24
CA ASN A 110 -5.24 -5.95 -5.98
C ASN A 110 -5.41 -4.95 -7.14
N MET A 111 -5.34 -5.42 -8.40
CA MET A 111 -5.58 -4.57 -9.58
C MET A 111 -7.00 -3.99 -9.61
N LYS A 112 -7.98 -4.74 -9.13
CA LYS A 112 -9.37 -4.27 -8.99
C LYS A 112 -9.57 -3.24 -7.87
N ASN A 113 -8.57 -3.02 -7.02
CA ASN A 113 -8.55 -1.98 -6.00
C ASN A 113 -7.52 -0.89 -6.30
N GLN A 114 -7.07 -0.71 -7.54
CA GLN A 114 -6.10 0.34 -7.83
C GLN A 114 -6.71 1.75 -7.73
N ALA A 115 -5.97 2.66 -7.09
CA ALA A 115 -6.22 4.09 -7.14
C ALA A 115 -6.13 4.63 -8.57
N MET A 116 -6.65 5.84 -8.79
CA MET A 116 -6.45 6.57 -10.03
C MET A 116 -4.96 6.83 -10.28
N HIS A 117 -4.54 6.67 -11.52
CA HIS A 117 -3.17 7.00 -11.91
C HIS A 117 -2.95 8.53 -11.87
N SER A 118 -1.81 9.01 -11.37
CA SER A 118 -1.54 10.45 -11.23
C SER A 118 -1.52 11.24 -12.55
N ARG A 119 -1.24 10.56 -13.67
CA ARG A 119 -1.32 11.13 -15.03
C ARG A 119 -2.71 11.03 -15.67
N ASN A 120 -3.70 10.53 -14.95
CA ASN A 120 -5.07 10.46 -15.48
C ASN A 120 -5.64 11.87 -15.58
N THR A 121 -5.96 12.31 -16.79
CA THR A 121 -6.53 13.63 -17.07
C THR A 121 -8.05 13.59 -17.24
N THR A 122 -8.64 12.40 -17.28
CA THR A 122 -10.08 12.24 -17.51
C THR A 122 -10.86 12.13 -16.20
N GLY A 123 -10.21 11.91 -15.06
CA GLY A 123 -10.90 11.69 -13.79
C GLY A 123 -11.65 10.35 -13.75
N ALA A 124 -11.34 9.42 -14.66
CA ALA A 124 -11.87 8.05 -14.65
C ALA A 124 -10.89 7.05 -15.27
N ASN A 125 -10.71 5.89 -14.61
CA ASN A 125 -9.83 4.84 -15.14
C ASN A 125 -10.40 4.24 -16.43
N GLY A 126 -9.55 4.00 -17.43
CA GLY A 126 -9.94 3.35 -18.68
C GLY A 126 -10.86 4.17 -19.59
N VAL A 127 -11.05 5.46 -19.31
CA VAL A 127 -11.78 6.41 -20.17
C VAL A 127 -10.79 7.37 -20.83
N GLY A 128 -10.91 7.55 -22.14
CA GLY A 128 -10.06 8.46 -22.91
C GLY A 128 -10.74 8.97 -24.18
N PHE A 129 -10.27 10.10 -24.70
CA PHE A 129 -10.73 10.62 -25.98
C PHE A 129 -9.90 10.01 -27.12
N ASP A 130 -10.57 9.40 -28.08
CA ASP A 130 -9.96 8.86 -29.29
C ASP A 130 -10.03 9.90 -30.41
N ARG A 131 -8.87 10.46 -30.76
CA ARG A 131 -8.77 11.52 -31.78
C ARG A 131 -9.08 11.01 -33.18
N ALA A 132 -8.85 9.73 -33.47
CA ALA A 132 -9.09 9.19 -34.81
C ALA A 132 -10.60 9.09 -35.09
N THR A 133 -11.38 8.70 -34.09
CA THR A 133 -12.84 8.56 -34.23
C THR A 133 -13.60 9.81 -33.77
N GLY A 134 -12.93 10.74 -33.08
CA GLY A 134 -13.57 11.91 -32.45
C GLY A 134 -14.53 11.54 -31.31
N LYS A 135 -14.36 10.36 -30.70
CA LYS A 135 -15.30 9.81 -29.68
C LYS A 135 -14.58 9.50 -28.37
N TRP A 136 -15.34 9.46 -27.29
CA TRP A 136 -14.87 8.99 -25.99
C TRP A 136 -14.93 7.47 -25.93
N LYS A 137 -13.81 6.80 -25.65
CA LYS A 137 -13.78 5.35 -25.48
C LYS A 137 -13.73 4.97 -24.00
N ALA A 138 -14.43 3.91 -23.65
CA ALA A 138 -14.35 3.28 -22.34
C ALA A 138 -13.84 1.84 -22.50
N THR A 139 -12.93 1.45 -21.62
CA THR A 139 -12.17 0.20 -21.72
C THR A 139 -11.90 -0.31 -20.33
N LEU A 140 -11.71 -1.62 -20.17
CA LEU A 140 -11.19 -2.20 -18.93
C LEU A 140 -10.31 -3.42 -19.23
N THR A 141 -9.53 -3.84 -18.24
CA THR A 141 -8.79 -5.10 -18.29
C THR A 141 -9.34 -6.05 -17.24
N HIS A 142 -9.68 -7.26 -17.65
CA HIS A 142 -10.18 -8.30 -16.76
C HIS A 142 -9.40 -9.60 -16.99
N LEU A 143 -8.79 -10.14 -15.94
CA LEU A 143 -7.98 -11.37 -16.00
C LEU A 143 -6.88 -11.34 -17.09
N GLY A 144 -6.30 -10.16 -17.33
CA GLY A 144 -5.27 -9.96 -18.36
C GLY A 144 -5.82 -9.69 -19.76
N SER A 145 -7.13 -9.82 -19.99
CA SER A 145 -7.76 -9.53 -21.27
C SER A 145 -8.30 -8.11 -21.33
N TYR A 146 -8.04 -7.45 -22.46
CA TYR A 146 -8.58 -6.13 -22.76
C TYR A 146 -10.04 -6.24 -23.21
N VAL A 147 -10.91 -5.43 -22.62
CA VAL A 147 -12.35 -5.37 -22.93
C VAL A 147 -12.70 -3.95 -23.36
N SER A 148 -13.16 -3.81 -24.60
CA SER A 148 -13.76 -2.57 -25.08
C SER A 148 -15.19 -2.48 -24.57
N LEU A 149 -15.54 -1.38 -23.91
CA LEU A 149 -16.91 -1.09 -23.45
C LEU A 149 -17.68 -0.25 -24.46
N GLY A 150 -17.00 0.23 -25.50
CA GLY A 150 -17.57 0.99 -26.60
C GLY A 150 -17.00 2.40 -26.75
N TYR A 151 -17.58 3.10 -27.72
CA TYR A 151 -17.30 4.49 -28.07
C TYR A 151 -18.56 5.32 -27.89
N PHE A 152 -18.41 6.51 -27.33
CA PHE A 152 -19.49 7.37 -26.86
C PHE A 152 -19.26 8.80 -27.34
N ASP A 153 -20.33 9.56 -27.49
CA ASP A 153 -20.25 10.93 -27.98
C ASP A 153 -19.85 11.90 -26.86
N SER A 154 -20.06 11.53 -25.59
CA SER A 154 -19.65 12.33 -24.43
C SER A 154 -18.79 11.55 -23.43
N LYS A 155 -17.97 12.33 -22.69
CA LYS A 155 -17.15 11.82 -21.59
C LYS A 155 -17.99 11.13 -20.53
N ASP A 156 -19.12 11.72 -20.15
CA ASP A 156 -19.99 11.22 -19.08
C ASP A 156 -20.63 9.88 -19.44
N GLN A 157 -20.99 9.68 -20.71
CA GLN A 157 -21.48 8.39 -21.19
C GLN A 157 -20.41 7.30 -21.07
N ALA A 158 -19.16 7.60 -21.45
CA ALA A 158 -18.04 6.69 -21.31
C ALA A 158 -17.74 6.36 -19.83
N ILE A 159 -17.79 7.36 -18.94
CA ILE A 159 -17.64 7.16 -17.49
C ILE A 159 -18.75 6.29 -16.93
N LYS A 160 -20.01 6.53 -17.32
CA LYS A 160 -21.14 5.71 -16.90
C LYS A 160 -20.95 4.26 -17.32
N ALA A 161 -20.60 4.02 -18.58
CA ALA A 161 -20.33 2.68 -19.09
C ALA A 161 -19.18 1.99 -18.34
N ARG A 162 -18.12 2.74 -18.00
CA ARG A 162 -17.03 2.23 -17.16
C ARG A 162 -17.50 1.85 -15.76
N ASN A 163 -18.27 2.70 -15.08
CA ASN A 163 -18.78 2.44 -13.74
C ASN A 163 -19.73 1.24 -13.70
N ASP A 164 -20.59 1.08 -14.71
CA ASP A 164 -21.49 -0.06 -14.82
C ASP A 164 -20.71 -1.37 -15.07
N ALA A 165 -19.65 -1.31 -15.87
CA ALA A 165 -18.75 -2.43 -16.06
C ALA A 165 -17.96 -2.77 -14.78
N ASP A 166 -17.45 -1.78 -14.06
CA ASP A 166 -16.74 -1.99 -12.78
C ASP A 166 -17.61 -2.77 -11.78
N LYS A 167 -18.92 -2.43 -11.69
CA LYS A 167 -19.89 -3.22 -10.90
C LYS A 167 -20.03 -4.65 -11.42
N ARG A 168 -20.24 -4.81 -12.73
CA ARG A 168 -20.42 -6.13 -13.38
C ARG A 168 -19.21 -7.06 -13.19
N PHE A 169 -18.01 -6.51 -13.23
CA PHE A 169 -16.76 -7.26 -13.08
C PHE A 169 -16.24 -7.29 -11.63
N ASN A 170 -17.05 -6.85 -10.67
CA ASN A 170 -16.77 -6.88 -9.24
C ASN A 170 -15.45 -6.16 -8.86
N PHE A 171 -15.28 -4.94 -9.37
CA PHE A 171 -14.21 -4.03 -8.94
C PHE A 171 -14.51 -3.48 -7.55
N HIS A 172 -13.45 -3.12 -6.81
CA HIS A 172 -13.62 -2.55 -5.48
C HIS A 172 -14.23 -1.14 -5.58
N SER A 173 -15.02 -0.73 -4.58
CA SER A 173 -15.65 0.61 -4.54
C SER A 173 -14.65 1.77 -4.49
N ASN A 174 -13.40 1.48 -4.12
CA ASN A 174 -12.30 2.46 -4.13
C ASN A 174 -11.54 2.48 -5.46
N HIS A 175 -11.85 1.61 -6.43
CA HIS A 175 -11.16 1.59 -7.71
C HIS A 175 -11.27 2.96 -8.41
N GLY A 176 -10.12 3.49 -8.85
CA GLY A 176 -10.09 4.80 -9.49
C GLY A 176 -10.41 5.97 -8.55
N ARG A 177 -10.42 5.80 -7.24
CA ARG A 177 -10.41 6.96 -6.34
C ARG A 177 -9.06 7.66 -6.38
N ASP A 178 -9.08 8.97 -6.23
CA ASP A 178 -7.86 9.73 -5.99
C ASP A 178 -7.33 9.38 -4.61
N ARG A 179 -6.02 9.14 -4.53
CA ARG A 179 -5.33 8.80 -3.28
C ARG A 179 -5.28 10.00 -2.31
N TYR A 180 -5.39 11.22 -2.82
CA TYR A 180 -5.10 12.44 -2.06
C TYR A 180 -6.30 13.38 -1.86
N LEU A 181 -7.44 13.14 -2.53
CA LEU A 181 -8.63 13.99 -2.35
C LEU A 181 -9.22 13.91 -0.93
N ASP A 182 -9.00 12.80 -0.22
CA ASP A 182 -9.50 12.58 1.14
C ASP A 182 -8.40 12.73 2.23
N THR A 183 -7.16 13.04 1.85
CA THR A 183 -6.08 13.30 2.83
C THR A 183 -5.98 14.81 3.10
N PRO A 184 -6.02 15.27 4.37
CA PRO A 184 -5.70 16.66 4.65
C PRO A 184 -4.29 16.93 4.10
N TYR A 185 -4.15 17.99 3.30
CA TYR A 185 -2.87 18.42 2.78
C TYR A 185 -1.91 18.67 3.94
N ILE A 186 -0.93 17.78 4.11
CA ILE A 186 0.17 17.97 5.06
C ILE A 186 1.26 18.67 4.26
N ASP A 187 1.42 19.97 4.48
CA ASP A 187 2.50 20.76 3.87
C ASP A 187 3.86 20.14 4.26
N PRO A 188 4.63 19.59 3.30
CA PRO A 188 5.91 18.96 3.59
C PRO A 188 6.97 19.95 4.12
N TRP A 189 6.71 21.26 4.08
CA TRP A 189 7.56 22.31 4.63
C TRP A 189 7.19 22.71 6.07
N ASN A 190 6.09 22.20 6.61
CA ASN A 190 5.68 22.46 7.98
C ASN A 190 6.42 21.51 8.95
N ARG A 191 7.75 21.60 8.97
CA ARG A 191 8.55 21.05 10.07
C ARG A 191 8.33 21.97 11.27
N ILE A 192 7.54 21.50 12.23
CA ILE A 192 7.45 22.09 13.57
C ILE A 192 8.89 22.28 14.08
N LYS A 193 9.24 23.53 14.39
CA LYS A 193 10.50 23.92 15.02
C LYS A 193 10.62 23.33 16.42
#